data_AF-A0A9X4KNF8-F1
#
_entry.id   AF-A0A9X4KNF8-F1
#
_cell.length_a   1.000
_cell.length_b   1.000
_cell.length_c   1.000
_cell.angle_alpha   90.00
_cell.angle_beta   90.00
_cell.angle_gamma   90.00
#
_symmetry.space_group_name_H-M   'P 1'
#
loop_
_entity.id
_entity.type
_entity.pdbx_description
1 polymer ?
#
loop_
_entity_poly.entity_id
_entity_poly.type
_entity_poly.pdbx_seq_one_letter_code
_entity_poly.pdbx_strand_id
1 'polypeptide(L)'
;MRKNASVWWMNPTILFAIVMGVVIAGAYLIPAQNYLMFYRVEKFIDSGNIWLAVYPAVAFVLGGLLSSMLNKGVKPVSVLPDAVLKRDSFIKFVVYALFAMTLFGYAVYFLIMVRSGFTVALFLSVIKGEPGAIYSIKQNFDKITGVTSFTNFGIAFTILATYYQCLKGKKTFLPAMAVVFLLTLMRSIFFSERLALMEILVPAAIIWISMRLKQGKRVPFVKLYPLIGIVFVIGFFGLSEYFRSWLSYYVHIYPSFWEFVVTRFFGYYVTALNTGTLYIRELGFPSIPFPYYTWEWLWKIPPGGEAYANVYGVRPMGLLDNILSTMGNPEFNNPSGLMLPYHDYGFGGALVYMALLGYISGVLYAHFRNNHTFGMLMYPIWMVGILEFPRYLYFTSGRFFPCWVVLLLFTLVLHYNKRKIKSWRLSGVNRT
;
A
#
# COMPACT_ATOMS: atom_id res chain seq x y z
N MET A 1 11.73 24.78 17.56
CA MET A 1 11.79 23.77 16.48
C MET A 1 11.85 24.52 15.14
N ARG A 2 12.97 24.44 14.41
CA ARG A 2 13.16 25.15 13.13
C ARG A 2 12.19 24.60 12.06
N LYS A 3 11.64 25.50 11.22
CA LYS A 3 10.83 25.15 10.03
C LYS A 3 11.60 24.11 9.20
N ASN A 4 11.02 22.92 9.08
CA ASN A 4 11.61 21.78 8.35
C ASN A 4 11.92 22.18 6.91
N ALA A 5 13.08 21.76 6.40
CA ALA A 5 13.31 21.69 4.96
C ALA A 5 12.19 20.85 4.34
N SER A 6 11.40 21.45 3.44
CA SER A 6 10.28 20.74 2.81
C SER A 6 10.82 19.64 1.90
N VAL A 7 10.72 18.39 2.35
CA VAL A 7 11.04 17.23 1.52
C VAL A 7 9.89 17.06 0.51
N TRP A 8 10.16 17.31 -0.78
CA TRP A 8 9.13 17.40 -1.83
C TRP A 8 8.33 16.11 -1.99
N TRP A 9 8.99 14.95 -1.94
CA TRP A 9 8.35 13.65 -2.14
C TRP A 9 7.54 13.17 -0.93
N MET A 10 7.72 13.82 0.22
CA MET A 10 6.84 13.61 1.35
C MET A 10 5.53 14.39 1.19
N ASN A 11 5.35 15.25 0.18
CA ASN A 11 4.07 15.88 -0.11
C ASN A 11 3.24 14.94 -1.01
N PRO A 12 2.05 14.51 -0.57
CA PRO A 12 1.27 13.51 -1.29
C PRO A 12 0.77 14.02 -2.64
N THR A 13 0.43 15.32 -2.72
CA THR A 13 -0.08 15.97 -3.93
C THR A 13 0.99 16.04 -5.02
N ILE A 14 2.21 16.43 -4.65
CA ILE A 14 3.34 16.53 -5.60
C ILE A 14 3.75 15.14 -6.06
N LEU A 15 3.89 14.19 -5.12
CA LEU A 15 4.28 12.82 -5.45
C LEU A 15 3.25 12.17 -6.38
N PHE A 16 1.96 12.29 -6.06
CA PHE A 16 0.88 11.75 -6.89
C PHE A 16 0.89 12.37 -8.29
N ALA A 17 1.00 13.69 -8.40
CA ALA A 17 1.03 14.38 -9.70
C ALA A 17 2.18 13.89 -10.59
N ILE A 18 3.38 13.70 -10.02
CA ILE A 18 4.54 13.20 -10.76
C ILE A 18 4.33 11.74 -11.17
N VAL A 19 3.98 10.87 -10.23
CA VAL A 19 3.84 9.42 -10.50
C VAL A 19 2.71 9.19 -11.51
N MET A 20 1.53 9.76 -11.29
CA MET A 20 0.41 9.62 -12.22
C MET A 20 0.71 10.28 -13.56
N GLY A 21 1.36 11.45 -13.59
CA GLY A 21 1.76 12.10 -14.83
C GLY A 21 2.65 11.21 -15.70
N VAL A 22 3.65 10.56 -15.09
CA VAL A 22 4.54 9.61 -15.80
C VAL A 22 3.77 8.40 -16.29
N VAL A 23 2.88 7.81 -15.48
CA VAL A 23 2.13 6.61 -15.86
C VAL A 23 1.10 6.90 -16.95
N ILE A 24 0.37 8.02 -16.86
CA ILE A 24 -0.60 8.45 -17.90
C ILE A 24 0.13 8.77 -19.21
N ALA A 25 1.25 9.51 -19.14
CA ALA A 25 2.06 9.80 -20.31
C ALA A 25 2.60 8.51 -20.94
N GLY A 26 3.12 7.57 -20.14
CA GLY A 26 3.58 6.28 -20.62
C GLY A 26 2.47 5.48 -21.31
N ALA A 27 1.28 5.43 -20.72
CA ALA A 27 0.14 4.72 -21.30
C ALA A 27 -0.34 5.32 -22.62
N TYR A 28 -0.26 6.63 -22.77
CA TYR A 28 -0.61 7.30 -24.02
C TYR A 28 0.49 7.21 -25.08
N LEU A 29 1.75 7.42 -24.71
CA LEU A 29 2.87 7.52 -25.66
C LEU A 29 3.34 6.16 -26.19
N ILE A 30 3.16 5.07 -25.44
CA ILE A 30 3.55 3.73 -25.91
C ILE A 30 2.66 3.33 -27.12
N PRO A 31 3.23 2.99 -28.28
CA PRO A 31 2.46 2.61 -29.47
C PRO A 31 1.65 1.33 -29.24
N ALA A 32 0.52 1.18 -29.96
CA ALA A 32 -0.33 -0.01 -29.86
C ALA A 32 0.39 -1.33 -30.22
N GLN A 33 1.35 -1.27 -31.15
CA GLN A 33 2.19 -2.42 -31.52
C GLN A 33 3.00 -2.95 -30.33
N ASN A 34 3.49 -2.04 -29.47
CA ASN A 34 4.26 -2.43 -28.29
C ASN A 34 3.37 -3.08 -27.22
N TYR A 35 2.10 -2.67 -27.11
CA TYR A 35 1.13 -3.34 -26.24
C TYR A 35 0.89 -4.78 -26.69
N LEU A 36 0.74 -5.01 -27.99
CA LEU A 36 0.58 -6.36 -28.53
C LEU A 36 1.86 -7.19 -28.37
N MET A 37 3.01 -6.62 -28.74
CA MET A 37 4.30 -7.32 -28.73
C MET A 37 4.75 -7.70 -27.31
N PHE A 38 4.70 -6.76 -26.37
CA PHE A 38 5.27 -6.95 -25.03
C PHE A 38 4.24 -7.38 -24.00
N TYR A 39 2.99 -6.92 -24.13
CA TYR A 39 1.93 -7.15 -23.14
C TYR A 39 0.82 -8.06 -23.63
N ARG A 40 0.86 -8.50 -24.90
CA ARG A 40 -0.13 -9.42 -25.50
C ARG A 40 -1.58 -8.94 -25.29
N VAL A 41 -1.79 -7.62 -25.38
CA VAL A 41 -3.11 -6.99 -25.21
C VAL A 41 -3.24 -5.83 -26.18
N GLU A 42 -4.46 -5.55 -26.62
CA GLU A 42 -4.73 -4.37 -27.42
C GLU A 42 -4.61 -3.09 -26.58
N LYS A 43 -4.30 -1.98 -27.26
CA LYS A 43 -4.28 -0.66 -26.64
C LYS A 43 -5.67 -0.05 -26.74
N PHE A 44 -6.29 0.16 -25.59
CA PHE A 44 -7.61 0.78 -25.44
C PHE A 44 -7.52 2.27 -25.14
N ILE A 45 -6.37 2.78 -24.67
CA ILE A 45 -6.18 4.20 -24.41
C ILE A 45 -5.87 4.96 -25.71
N ASP A 46 -6.64 6.00 -26.00
CA ASP A 46 -6.50 6.86 -27.17
C ASP A 46 -6.69 8.35 -26.83
N SER A 47 -6.63 9.22 -27.83
CA SER A 47 -6.80 10.68 -27.65
C SER A 47 -8.21 11.10 -27.22
N GLY A 48 -9.23 10.27 -27.46
CA GLY A 48 -10.60 10.51 -27.07
C GLY A 48 -10.86 10.17 -25.60
N ASN A 49 -10.25 9.10 -25.09
CA ASN A 49 -10.54 8.57 -23.75
C ASN A 49 -9.45 8.82 -22.70
N ILE A 50 -8.27 9.32 -23.06
CA ILE A 50 -7.20 9.67 -22.09
C ILE A 50 -7.69 10.61 -20.98
N TRP A 51 -8.69 11.44 -21.27
CA TRP A 51 -9.30 12.36 -20.31
C TRP A 51 -9.95 11.67 -19.12
N LEU A 52 -10.41 10.41 -19.29
CA LEU A 52 -10.89 9.57 -18.19
C LEU A 52 -9.77 9.29 -17.18
N ALA A 53 -8.51 9.30 -17.60
CA ALA A 53 -7.36 9.20 -16.71
C ALA A 53 -6.95 10.56 -16.11
N VAL A 54 -7.01 11.63 -16.90
CA VAL A 54 -6.51 12.96 -16.54
C VAL A 54 -7.41 13.67 -15.55
N TYR A 55 -8.73 13.72 -15.77
CA TYR A 55 -9.65 14.45 -14.90
C TYR A 55 -9.62 14.01 -13.43
N PRO A 56 -9.73 12.71 -13.09
CA PRO A 56 -9.61 12.26 -11.70
C PRO A 56 -8.23 12.54 -11.09
N ALA A 57 -7.15 12.48 -11.88
CA ALA A 57 -5.82 12.85 -11.40
C ALA A 57 -5.75 14.34 -11.03
N VAL A 58 -6.32 15.21 -11.87
CA VAL A 58 -6.44 16.65 -11.59
C VAL A 58 -7.34 16.90 -10.38
N ALA A 59 -8.47 16.21 -10.27
CA ALA A 59 -9.37 16.33 -9.12
C ALA A 59 -8.67 15.99 -7.80
N PHE A 60 -7.87 14.90 -7.77
CA PHE A 60 -7.04 14.57 -6.61
C PHE A 60 -6.05 15.69 -6.26
N VAL A 61 -5.37 16.25 -7.27
CA VAL A 61 -4.41 17.35 -7.07
C VAL A 61 -5.11 18.59 -6.50
N LEU A 62 -6.27 18.96 -7.05
CA LEU A 62 -7.07 20.09 -6.57
C LEU A 62 -7.53 19.88 -5.12
N GLY A 63 -7.99 18.67 -4.77
CA GLY A 63 -8.33 18.32 -3.39
C GLY A 63 -7.15 18.48 -2.43
N GLY A 64 -5.96 18.02 -2.83
CA GLY A 64 -4.73 18.17 -2.05
C GLY A 64 -4.31 19.64 -1.88
N LEU A 65 -4.43 20.45 -2.93
CA LEU A 65 -4.16 21.89 -2.89
C LEU A 65 -5.15 22.61 -1.97
N LEU A 66 -6.45 22.32 -2.08
CA LEU A 66 -7.49 22.85 -1.20
C LEU A 66 -7.18 22.56 0.27
N SER A 67 -6.78 21.32 0.57
CA SER A 67 -6.37 20.93 1.91
C SER A 67 -5.14 21.72 2.40
N SER A 68 -4.16 21.96 1.54
CA SER A 68 -2.98 22.75 1.89
C SER A 68 -3.32 24.22 2.21
N MET A 69 -4.38 24.77 1.60
CA MET A 69 -4.88 26.12 1.86
C MET A 69 -5.64 26.19 3.18
N LEU A 70 -6.55 25.25 3.42
CA LEU A 70 -7.43 25.25 4.61
C LEU A 70 -6.69 24.84 5.89
N ASN A 71 -5.68 23.96 5.80
CA ASN A 71 -5.00 23.40 6.98
C ASN A 71 -3.72 24.13 7.40
N LYS A 72 -3.54 25.40 7.00
CA LYS A 72 -2.38 26.22 7.40
C LYS A 72 -2.26 26.45 8.92
N GLY A 73 -3.35 26.23 9.67
CA GLY A 73 -3.43 26.47 11.12
C GLY A 73 -3.49 25.22 12.02
N VAL A 74 -3.22 24.01 11.51
CA VAL A 74 -3.32 22.78 12.32
C VAL A 74 -2.35 22.85 13.51
N LYS A 75 -2.89 22.93 14.73
CA LYS A 75 -2.11 22.98 15.97
C LYS A 75 -1.42 21.63 16.22
N PRO A 76 -0.16 21.64 16.69
CA PRO A 76 0.52 20.41 17.07
C PRO A 76 -0.19 19.77 18.26
N VAL A 77 -0.65 18.52 18.10
CA VAL A 77 -1.15 17.69 19.20
C VAL A 77 -0.28 16.45 19.29
N SER A 78 0.78 16.55 20.08
CA SER A 78 1.76 15.47 20.27
C SER A 78 1.43 14.64 21.51
N VAL A 79 0.41 13.79 21.44
CA VAL A 79 0.07 12.87 22.55
C VAL A 79 1.01 11.67 22.61
N LEU A 80 1.47 11.20 21.46
CA LEU A 80 2.27 9.98 21.35
C LEU A 80 3.64 10.10 22.05
N PRO A 81 4.41 11.20 21.92
CA PRO A 81 5.63 11.37 22.71
C PRO A 81 5.37 11.29 24.21
N ASP A 82 4.36 12.00 24.71
CA ASP A 82 4.00 12.00 26.13
C ASP A 82 3.62 10.60 26.62
N ALA A 83 2.86 9.86 25.82
CA ALA A 83 2.46 8.49 26.14
C ALA A 83 3.65 7.53 26.17
N VAL A 84 4.60 7.64 25.23
CA VAL A 84 5.83 6.83 25.22
C VAL A 84 6.74 7.16 26.40
N LEU A 85 6.76 8.41 26.87
CA LEU A 85 7.55 8.80 28.03
C LEU A 85 6.90 8.39 29.35
N LYS A 86 5.57 8.56 29.49
CA LYS A 86 4.84 8.36 30.76
C LYS A 86 4.23 6.97 30.93
N ARG A 87 3.90 6.27 29.85
CA ARG A 87 3.24 4.95 29.84
C ARG A 87 4.00 3.97 28.95
N ASP A 88 5.31 3.89 29.19
CA ASP A 88 6.24 3.04 28.43
C ASP A 88 5.76 1.57 28.35
N SER A 89 5.28 1.02 29.46
CA SER A 89 4.78 -0.37 29.54
C SER A 89 3.54 -0.61 28.66
N PHE A 90 2.60 0.35 28.60
CA PHE A 90 1.41 0.23 27.76
C PHE A 90 1.77 0.24 26.27
N ILE A 91 2.67 1.14 25.86
CA ILE A 91 3.11 1.20 24.46
C ILE A 91 3.86 -0.08 24.08
N LYS A 92 4.75 -0.58 24.96
CA LYS A 92 5.43 -1.86 24.76
C LYS A 92 4.45 -3.02 24.62
N PHE A 93 3.45 -3.09 25.49
CA PHE A 93 2.40 -4.09 25.43
C PHE A 93 1.69 -4.08 24.07
N VAL A 94 1.25 -2.91 23.60
CA VAL A 94 0.59 -2.79 22.28
C VAL A 94 1.53 -3.21 21.14
N VAL A 95 2.80 -2.79 21.16
CA VAL A 95 3.77 -3.16 20.12
C VAL A 95 4.02 -4.69 20.13
N TYR A 96 4.18 -5.31 21.29
CA TYR A 96 4.35 -6.76 21.39
C TYR A 96 3.07 -7.52 21.03
N ALA A 97 1.89 -7.00 21.35
CA ALA A 97 0.61 -7.59 20.93
C ALA A 97 0.49 -7.62 19.40
N LEU A 98 0.82 -6.51 18.72
CA LEU A 98 0.84 -6.46 17.25
C LEU A 98 1.88 -7.41 16.65
N PHE A 99 3.05 -7.50 17.28
CA PHE A 99 4.08 -8.47 16.89
C PHE A 99 3.58 -9.91 17.02
N ALA A 100 2.96 -10.27 18.15
CA ALA A 100 2.39 -11.60 18.39
C ALA A 100 1.28 -11.94 17.40
N MET A 101 0.38 -10.99 17.11
CA MET A 101 -0.66 -11.16 16.08
C MET A 101 -0.05 -11.39 14.69
N THR A 102 1.02 -10.65 14.36
CA THR A 102 1.75 -10.83 13.10
C THR A 102 2.38 -12.21 13.01
N LEU A 103 3.07 -12.64 14.07
CA LEU A 103 3.66 -13.98 14.17
C LEU A 103 2.62 -15.08 14.08
N PHE A 104 1.46 -14.90 14.72
CA PHE A 104 0.35 -15.83 14.61
C PHE A 104 -0.11 -16.00 13.15
N GLY A 105 -0.27 -14.89 12.41
CA GLY A 105 -0.58 -14.94 10.98
C GLY A 105 0.47 -15.73 10.18
N TYR A 106 1.76 -15.49 10.42
CA TYR A 106 2.85 -16.23 9.77
C TYR A 106 2.92 -17.70 10.19
N ALA A 107 2.63 -18.03 11.45
CA ALA A 107 2.61 -19.39 11.94
C ALA A 107 1.47 -20.20 11.29
N VAL A 108 0.29 -19.60 11.14
CA VAL A 108 -0.81 -20.23 10.41
C VAL A 108 -0.45 -20.42 8.94
N TYR A 109 0.18 -19.42 8.31
CA TYR A 109 0.72 -19.56 6.96
C TYR A 109 1.66 -20.76 6.83
N PHE A 110 2.63 -20.88 7.74
CA PHE A 110 3.57 -21.98 7.74
C PHE A 110 2.88 -23.33 7.96
N LEU A 111 1.88 -23.40 8.84
CA LEU A 111 1.09 -24.59 9.10
C LEU A 111 0.28 -25.02 7.87
N ILE A 112 -0.38 -24.07 7.17
CA ILE A 112 -1.04 -24.33 5.89
C ILE A 112 -0.01 -24.88 4.91
N MET A 113 1.19 -24.29 4.86
CA MET A 113 2.21 -24.77 3.94
C MET A 113 2.60 -26.23 4.19
N VAL A 114 2.86 -26.58 5.45
CA VAL A 114 3.21 -27.94 5.85
C VAL A 114 2.06 -28.91 5.54
N ARG A 115 0.80 -28.54 5.82
CA ARG A 115 -0.37 -29.38 5.50
C ARG A 115 -0.57 -29.60 4.01
N SER A 116 -0.27 -28.61 3.18
CA SER A 116 -0.36 -28.69 1.71
C SER A 116 0.84 -29.40 1.06
N GLY A 117 1.72 -30.05 1.83
CA GLY A 117 2.82 -30.87 1.30
C GLY A 117 4.13 -30.13 1.09
N PHE A 118 4.35 -29.00 1.76
CA PHE A 118 5.64 -28.29 1.71
C PHE A 118 6.76 -29.13 2.35
N THR A 119 7.76 -29.49 1.54
CA THR A 119 8.95 -30.25 1.99
C THR A 119 10.20 -29.37 2.01
N VAL A 120 11.21 -29.74 2.81
CA VAL A 120 12.51 -29.07 2.83
C VAL A 120 13.20 -29.14 1.45
N ALA A 121 12.95 -30.21 0.70
CA ALA A 121 13.41 -30.34 -0.68
C ALA A 121 12.79 -29.25 -1.59
N LEU A 122 11.50 -28.98 -1.46
CA LEU A 122 10.81 -27.91 -2.20
C LEU A 122 11.31 -26.51 -1.79
N PHE A 123 11.66 -26.31 -0.52
CA PHE A 123 12.28 -25.07 -0.07
C PHE A 123 13.65 -24.84 -0.73
N LEU A 124 14.47 -25.89 -0.77
CA LEU A 124 15.80 -25.83 -1.40
C LEU A 124 15.71 -25.68 -2.91
N SER A 125 14.73 -26.31 -3.57
CA SER A 125 14.53 -26.17 -5.02
C SER A 125 14.14 -24.74 -5.41
N VAL A 126 13.30 -24.07 -4.60
CA VAL A 126 12.99 -22.64 -4.80
C VAL A 126 14.22 -21.76 -4.65
N ILE A 127 15.06 -22.00 -3.63
CA ILE A 127 16.29 -21.22 -3.41
C ILE A 127 17.32 -21.47 -4.52
N LYS A 128 17.42 -22.71 -5.00
CA LYS A 128 18.28 -23.09 -6.13
C LYS A 128 17.76 -22.58 -7.48
N GLY A 129 16.54 -22.06 -7.53
CA GLY A 129 15.92 -21.56 -8.76
C GLY A 129 15.50 -22.66 -9.73
N GLU A 130 15.15 -23.85 -9.23
CA GLU A 130 14.69 -24.94 -10.09
C GLU A 130 13.39 -24.54 -10.83
N PRO A 131 13.32 -24.72 -12.16
CA PRO A 131 12.15 -24.33 -12.95
C PRO A 131 10.86 -24.98 -12.43
N GLY A 132 9.78 -24.19 -12.29
CA GLY A 132 8.47 -24.69 -11.90
C GLY A 132 8.23 -24.86 -10.38
N ALA A 133 9.25 -24.81 -9.52
CA ALA A 133 9.10 -25.01 -8.07
C ALA A 133 8.20 -23.95 -7.39
N ILE A 134 8.17 -22.72 -7.89
CA ILE A 134 7.29 -21.66 -7.38
C ILE A 134 5.84 -21.84 -7.89
N TYR A 135 5.65 -22.44 -9.07
CA TYR A 135 4.32 -22.68 -9.63
C TYR A 135 3.58 -23.79 -8.87
N SER A 136 4.27 -24.86 -8.48
CA SER A 136 3.70 -25.90 -7.61
C SER A 136 3.30 -25.36 -6.23
N ILE A 137 4.03 -24.36 -5.71
CA ILE A 137 3.65 -23.63 -4.48
C ILE A 137 2.43 -22.72 -4.67
N LYS A 138 2.12 -22.30 -5.90
CA LYS A 138 0.92 -21.48 -6.12
C LYS A 138 -0.34 -22.28 -6.33
N GLN A 139 -0.25 -23.39 -7.06
CA GLN A 139 -1.42 -24.19 -7.40
C GLN A 139 -1.95 -25.00 -6.21
N ASN A 140 -1.09 -25.36 -5.25
CA ASN A 140 -1.46 -26.23 -4.13
C ASN A 140 -1.80 -25.49 -2.82
N PHE A 141 -1.67 -24.16 -2.78
CA PHE A 141 -1.72 -23.38 -1.53
C PHE A 141 -2.78 -22.29 -1.62
N ASP A 142 -4.01 -22.64 -1.24
CA ASP A 142 -5.07 -21.65 -1.05
C ASP A 142 -4.90 -20.92 0.28
N LYS A 143 -4.99 -19.59 0.22
CA LYS A 143 -4.93 -18.73 1.40
C LYS A 143 -6.26 -18.80 2.13
N ILE A 144 -6.23 -19.12 3.42
CA ILE A 144 -7.40 -18.97 4.28
C ILE A 144 -7.63 -17.47 4.55
N THR A 145 -8.57 -16.89 3.81
CA THR A 145 -9.02 -15.49 3.97
C THR A 145 -9.41 -15.21 5.41
N GLY A 146 -8.94 -14.08 5.97
CA GLY A 146 -9.22 -13.67 7.35
C GLY A 146 -8.11 -14.07 8.34
N VAL A 147 -7.68 -15.33 8.38
CA VAL A 147 -6.64 -15.77 9.33
C VAL A 147 -5.23 -15.37 8.86
N THR A 148 -4.98 -15.55 7.57
CA THR A 148 -3.72 -15.10 6.95
C THR A 148 -3.58 -13.56 6.92
N SER A 149 -4.70 -12.84 7.02
CA SER A 149 -4.75 -11.38 7.09
C SER A 149 -4.12 -10.80 8.36
N PHE A 150 -3.88 -11.62 9.39
CA PHE A 150 -3.15 -11.20 10.59
C PHE A 150 -1.71 -10.76 10.29
N THR A 151 -1.13 -11.18 9.17
CA THR A 151 0.17 -10.67 8.71
C THR A 151 0.16 -9.15 8.46
N ASN A 152 -1.01 -8.56 8.17
CA ASN A 152 -1.16 -7.12 7.92
C ASN A 152 -1.01 -6.28 9.21
N PHE A 153 -1.11 -6.88 10.41
CA PHE A 153 -0.75 -6.20 11.67
C PHE A 153 0.74 -5.83 11.73
N GLY A 154 1.59 -6.50 10.94
CA GLY A 154 3.03 -6.22 10.83
C GLY A 154 3.33 -4.80 10.36
N ILE A 155 2.42 -4.20 9.59
CA ILE A 155 2.49 -2.82 9.13
C ILE A 155 2.35 -1.86 10.33
N ALA A 156 1.29 -2.03 11.12
CA ALA A 156 1.03 -1.21 12.30
C ALA A 156 2.14 -1.38 13.36
N PHE A 157 2.61 -2.62 13.56
CA PHE A 157 3.77 -2.93 14.39
C PHE A 157 5.00 -2.12 13.96
N THR A 158 5.34 -2.18 12.67
CA THR A 158 6.52 -1.50 12.11
C THR A 158 6.48 0.01 12.34
N ILE A 159 5.31 0.63 12.13
CA ILE A 159 5.08 2.07 12.34
C ILE A 159 5.36 2.44 13.80
N LEU A 160 4.73 1.74 14.75
CA LEU A 160 4.87 2.03 16.18
C LEU A 160 6.27 1.72 16.70
N ALA A 161 6.85 0.59 16.30
CA ALA A 161 8.19 0.17 16.70
C ALA A 161 9.26 1.15 16.18
N THR A 162 9.15 1.61 14.93
CA THR A 162 10.09 2.58 14.36
C THR A 162 9.99 3.92 15.08
N TYR A 163 8.76 4.38 15.34
CA TYR A 163 8.51 5.62 16.07
C TYR A 163 9.09 5.57 17.49
N TYR A 164 8.79 4.51 18.24
CA TYR A 164 9.27 4.31 19.61
C TYR A 164 10.80 4.34 19.69
N GLN A 165 11.48 3.61 18.80
CA GLN A 165 12.95 3.54 18.78
C GLN A 165 13.58 4.89 18.40
N CYS A 166 12.99 5.62 17.45
CA CYS A 166 13.46 6.95 17.08
C CYS A 166 13.32 7.95 18.24
N LEU A 167 12.27 7.84 19.05
CA LEU A 167 12.03 8.73 20.18
C LEU A 167 12.92 8.42 21.39
N LYS A 168 13.03 7.15 21.79
CA LYS A 168 13.84 6.74 22.97
C LYS A 168 15.33 6.60 22.66
N GLY A 169 15.70 6.47 21.38
CA GLY A 169 17.07 6.21 20.94
C GLY A 169 17.59 4.79 21.24
N LYS A 170 16.75 3.91 21.81
CA LYS A 170 17.08 2.51 22.14
C LYS A 170 16.59 1.57 21.04
N LYS A 171 17.37 0.53 20.74
CA LYS A 171 17.06 -0.50 19.71
C LYS A 171 16.20 -1.66 20.25
N THR A 172 15.23 -1.38 21.11
CA THR A 172 14.45 -2.40 21.85
C THR A 172 13.69 -3.36 20.92
N PHE A 173 13.13 -2.85 19.83
CA PHE A 173 12.31 -3.64 18.91
C PHE A 173 13.05 -4.06 17.63
N LEU A 174 14.35 -3.80 17.53
CA LEU A 174 15.14 -4.12 16.34
C LEU A 174 15.14 -5.63 16.02
N PRO A 175 15.27 -6.56 17.00
CA PRO A 175 15.18 -7.98 16.70
C PRO A 175 13.80 -8.39 16.17
N ALA A 176 12.72 -7.89 16.80
CA ALA A 176 11.35 -8.16 16.37
C ALA A 176 11.07 -7.60 14.96
N MET A 177 11.58 -6.42 14.63
CA MET A 177 11.53 -5.86 13.28
C MET A 177 12.30 -6.69 12.27
N ALA A 178 13.48 -7.21 12.64
CA ALA A 178 14.26 -8.09 11.77
C ALA A 178 13.51 -9.40 11.47
N VAL A 179 12.85 -9.98 12.48
CA VAL A 179 12.01 -11.17 12.30
C VAL A 179 10.83 -10.88 11.36
N VAL A 180 10.07 -9.80 11.59
CA VAL A 180 8.93 -9.43 10.72
C VAL A 180 9.41 -9.14 9.30
N PHE A 181 10.55 -8.45 9.15
CA PHE A 181 11.15 -8.19 7.85
C PHE A 181 11.53 -9.49 7.11
N LEU A 182 12.19 -10.42 7.79
CA LEU A 182 12.57 -11.70 7.19
C LEU A 182 11.34 -12.53 6.77
N LEU A 183 10.32 -12.61 7.63
CA LEU A 183 9.06 -13.30 7.32
C LEU A 183 8.32 -12.63 6.15
N THR A 184 8.37 -11.30 6.07
CA THR A 184 7.80 -10.55 4.94
C THR A 184 8.57 -10.79 3.66
N LEU A 185 9.91 -10.86 3.73
CA LEU A 185 10.75 -11.18 2.59
C LEU A 185 10.44 -12.59 2.06
N MET A 186 10.35 -13.58 2.95
CA MET A 186 9.93 -14.94 2.58
C MET A 186 8.55 -14.92 1.94
N ARG A 187 7.57 -14.23 2.52
CA ARG A 187 6.22 -14.06 1.95
C ARG A 187 6.25 -13.44 0.55
N SER A 188 7.10 -12.44 0.34
CA SER A 188 7.25 -11.80 -0.97
C SER A 188 7.82 -12.76 -2.03
N ILE A 189 8.74 -13.64 -1.64
CA ILE A 189 9.36 -14.62 -2.55
C ILE A 189 8.39 -15.77 -2.84
N PHE A 190 7.94 -16.49 -1.80
CA PHE A 190 7.12 -17.70 -1.95
C PHE A 190 5.74 -17.43 -2.55
N PHE A 191 5.09 -16.35 -2.12
CA PHE A 191 3.71 -16.05 -2.53
C PHE A 191 3.62 -14.92 -3.57
N SER A 192 4.77 -14.42 -4.04
CA SER A 192 4.86 -13.28 -4.98
C SER A 192 4.13 -12.02 -4.48
N GLU A 193 3.97 -11.85 -3.16
CA GLU A 193 3.28 -10.70 -2.58
C GLU A 193 4.23 -9.53 -2.37
N ARG A 194 4.73 -8.98 -3.49
CA ARG A 194 5.79 -7.96 -3.54
C ARG A 194 5.42 -6.67 -2.81
N LEU A 195 4.13 -6.36 -2.78
CA LEU A 195 3.60 -5.22 -2.05
C LEU A 195 3.86 -5.32 -0.53
N ALA A 196 3.87 -6.53 0.05
CA ALA A 196 4.04 -6.72 1.48
C ALA A 196 5.34 -6.13 2.03
N LEU A 197 6.42 -6.19 1.23
CA LEU A 197 7.70 -5.60 1.60
C LEU A 197 7.63 -4.06 1.62
N MET A 198 6.97 -3.47 0.62
CA MET A 198 6.79 -2.02 0.52
C MET A 198 5.90 -1.46 1.63
N GLU A 199 4.89 -2.23 2.05
CA GLU A 199 4.01 -1.91 3.19
C GLU A 199 4.76 -1.78 4.52
N ILE A 200 5.95 -2.39 4.65
CA ILE A 200 6.79 -2.30 5.86
C ILE A 200 7.92 -1.28 5.66
N LEU A 201 8.63 -1.33 4.53
CA LEU A 201 9.80 -0.50 4.28
C LEU A 201 9.45 0.99 4.14
N VAL A 202 8.41 1.32 3.36
CA VAL A 202 8.05 2.71 3.08
C VAL A 202 7.58 3.43 4.36
N PRO A 203 6.65 2.89 5.16
CA PRO A 203 6.24 3.54 6.40
C PRO A 203 7.39 3.70 7.40
N ALA A 204 8.23 2.68 7.55
CA ALA A 204 9.42 2.75 8.42
C ALA A 204 10.38 3.85 7.98
N ALA A 205 10.68 3.93 6.69
CA ALA A 205 11.57 4.96 6.13
C ALA A 205 10.99 6.37 6.35
N ILE A 206 9.71 6.59 6.07
CA ILE A 206 9.04 7.88 6.25
C ILE A 206 9.13 8.34 7.71
N ILE A 207 8.85 7.47 8.68
CA ILE A 207 8.92 7.80 10.11
C ILE A 207 10.36 8.08 10.52
N TRP A 208 11.30 7.21 10.13
CA TRP A 208 12.70 7.34 10.50
C TRP A 208 13.30 8.65 9.98
N ILE A 209 13.09 8.98 8.70
CA ILE A 209 13.57 10.23 8.09
C ILE A 209 12.93 11.43 8.77
N SER A 210 11.60 11.42 8.91
CA SER A 210 10.85 12.53 9.52
C SER A 210 11.30 12.80 10.95
N MET A 211 11.45 11.76 11.76
CA MET A 211 11.92 11.88 13.15
C MET A 211 13.36 12.40 13.23
N ARG A 212 14.27 11.92 12.37
CA ARG A 212 15.66 12.42 12.32
C ARG A 212 15.71 13.90 11.95
N LEU A 213 14.98 14.32 10.92
CA LEU A 213 14.91 15.71 10.49
C LEU A 213 14.33 16.61 11.60
N LYS A 214 13.28 16.15 12.29
CA LYS A 214 12.66 16.86 13.42
C LYS A 214 13.57 16.96 14.65
N GLN A 215 14.47 16.00 14.84
CA GLN A 215 15.54 16.04 15.86
C GLN A 215 16.72 16.92 15.44
N GLY A 216 16.68 17.57 14.27
CA GLY A 216 17.79 18.40 13.76
C GLY A 216 18.98 17.59 13.24
N LYS A 217 18.83 16.27 13.09
CA LYS A 217 19.90 15.40 12.57
C LYS A 217 19.94 15.51 11.05
N ARG A 218 21.13 15.69 10.49
CA ARG A 218 21.34 15.69 9.04
C ARG A 218 21.09 14.28 8.50
N VAL A 219 20.26 14.19 7.47
CA VAL A 219 20.10 12.98 6.68
C VAL A 219 20.59 13.36 5.28
N PRO A 220 21.67 12.73 4.77
CA PRO A 220 22.25 13.11 3.49
C PRO A 220 21.34 12.67 2.34
N PHE A 221 21.34 13.43 1.25
CA PHE A 221 20.65 13.11 -0.01
C PHE A 221 19.14 12.81 0.10
N VAL A 222 18.46 13.28 1.15
CA VAL A 222 17.02 12.99 1.36
C VAL A 222 16.16 13.32 0.13
N LYS A 223 16.51 14.38 -0.61
CA LYS A 223 15.77 14.77 -1.82
C LYS A 223 15.85 13.74 -2.96
N LEU A 224 16.89 12.89 -2.97
CA LEU A 224 17.14 11.85 -3.97
C LEU A 224 16.60 10.48 -3.58
N TYR A 225 16.07 10.31 -2.36
CA TYR A 225 15.57 9.02 -1.89
C TYR A 225 14.47 8.40 -2.77
N PRO A 226 13.59 9.15 -3.45
CA PRO A 226 12.65 8.57 -4.41
C PRO A 226 13.35 7.89 -5.58
N LEU A 227 14.46 8.45 -6.07
CA LEU A 227 15.24 7.84 -7.17
C LEU A 227 15.91 6.56 -6.69
N ILE A 228 16.51 6.58 -5.50
CA ILE A 228 17.07 5.38 -4.86
C ILE A 228 15.98 4.33 -4.65
N GLY A 229 14.79 4.75 -4.22
CA GLY A 229 13.62 3.91 -4.06
C GLY A 229 13.18 3.25 -5.37
N ILE A 230 13.12 3.99 -6.48
CA ILE A 230 12.80 3.44 -7.81
C ILE A 230 13.81 2.37 -8.20
N VAL A 231 15.11 2.64 -8.07
CA VAL A 231 16.16 1.66 -8.39
C VAL A 231 16.02 0.41 -7.51
N PHE A 232 15.75 0.59 -6.21
CA PHE A 232 15.53 -0.51 -5.28
C PHE A 232 14.29 -1.34 -5.66
N VAL A 233 13.17 -0.70 -5.97
CA VAL A 233 11.93 -1.39 -6.34
C VAL A 233 12.11 -2.15 -7.65
N ILE A 234 12.73 -1.55 -8.67
CA ILE A 234 13.01 -2.22 -9.96
C ILE A 234 13.98 -3.40 -9.74
N GLY A 235 15.05 -3.21 -8.97
CA GLY A 235 16.00 -4.28 -8.67
C GLY A 235 15.36 -5.44 -7.89
N PHE A 236 14.56 -5.12 -6.87
CA PHE A 236 13.83 -6.13 -6.09
C PHE A 236 12.77 -6.85 -6.93
N PHE A 237 12.06 -6.12 -7.77
CA PHE A 237 11.10 -6.66 -8.73
C PHE A 237 11.80 -7.62 -9.71
N GLY A 238 12.95 -7.20 -10.27
CA GLY A 238 13.75 -8.01 -11.17
C GLY A 238 14.24 -9.29 -10.50
N LEU A 239 14.85 -9.20 -9.31
CA LEU A 239 15.28 -10.36 -8.54
C LEU A 239 14.11 -11.33 -8.28
N SER A 240 12.93 -10.81 -7.93
CA SER A 240 11.75 -11.62 -7.68
C SER A 240 11.18 -12.27 -8.95
N GLU A 241 11.23 -11.58 -10.09
CA GLU A 241 10.82 -12.15 -11.39
C GLU A 241 11.84 -13.16 -11.93
N TYR A 242 13.13 -12.98 -11.62
CA TYR A 242 14.18 -13.91 -12.02
C TYR A 242 13.89 -15.34 -11.55
N PHE A 243 13.60 -15.51 -10.25
CA PHE A 243 13.26 -16.82 -9.69
C PHE A 243 11.90 -17.34 -10.15
N ARG A 244 10.93 -16.46 -10.42
CA ARG A 244 9.55 -16.86 -10.69
C ARG A 244 9.29 -17.21 -12.14
N SER A 245 9.72 -16.37 -13.06
CA SER A 245 9.20 -16.36 -14.44
C SER A 245 10.31 -16.35 -15.48
N TRP A 246 11.46 -15.75 -15.17
CA TRP A 246 12.60 -15.74 -16.08
C TRP A 246 13.15 -17.15 -16.34
N LEU A 247 13.60 -17.83 -15.29
CA LEU A 247 14.23 -19.16 -15.39
C LEU A 247 13.30 -20.23 -15.96
N SER A 248 11.98 -20.07 -15.79
CA SER A 248 11.00 -21.08 -16.19
C SER A 248 10.40 -20.86 -17.58
N TYR A 249 10.35 -19.62 -18.09
CA TYR A 249 9.58 -19.32 -19.31
C TYR A 249 10.18 -18.23 -20.18
N TYR A 250 10.57 -17.09 -19.59
CA TYR A 250 10.91 -15.89 -20.38
C TYR A 250 12.36 -15.85 -20.91
N VAL A 251 13.24 -16.73 -20.43
CA VAL A 251 14.63 -16.84 -20.91
C VAL A 251 14.74 -17.12 -22.41
N HIS A 252 13.73 -17.77 -23.00
CA HIS A 252 13.69 -18.09 -24.44
C HIS A 252 12.91 -17.07 -25.28
N ILE A 253 12.28 -16.07 -24.65
CA ILE A 253 11.37 -15.11 -25.31
C ILE A 253 12.03 -13.74 -25.43
N TYR A 254 12.74 -13.31 -24.40
CA TYR A 254 13.36 -11.99 -24.37
C TYR A 254 14.87 -12.09 -24.61
N PRO A 255 15.45 -11.16 -25.39
CA PRO A 255 16.88 -11.16 -25.70
C PRO A 255 17.74 -10.78 -24.49
N SER A 256 17.20 -10.01 -23.53
CA SER A 256 17.91 -9.65 -22.30
C SER A 256 17.02 -9.62 -21.06
N PHE A 257 17.59 -10.01 -19.91
CA PHE A 257 16.89 -9.97 -18.62
C PHE A 257 16.49 -8.54 -18.23
N TRP A 258 17.34 -7.55 -18.49
CA TRP A 258 17.06 -6.16 -18.14
C TRP A 258 15.92 -5.57 -18.95
N GLU A 259 15.86 -5.87 -20.24
CA GLU A 259 14.73 -5.48 -21.09
C GLU A 259 13.44 -6.12 -20.60
N PHE A 260 13.46 -7.41 -20.24
CA PHE A 260 12.32 -8.08 -19.63
C PHE A 260 11.86 -7.41 -18.34
N VAL A 261 12.78 -7.12 -17.41
CA VAL A 261 12.48 -6.51 -16.11
C VAL A 261 11.86 -5.13 -16.28
N VAL A 262 12.48 -4.27 -17.10
CA VAL A 262 12.01 -2.91 -17.34
C VAL A 262 10.65 -2.94 -18.03
N THR A 263 10.52 -3.68 -19.13
CA THR A 263 9.28 -3.79 -19.91
C THR A 263 8.13 -4.28 -19.04
N ARG A 264 8.36 -5.33 -18.23
CA ARG A 264 7.34 -5.90 -17.36
C ARG A 264 6.99 -4.99 -16.18
N PHE A 265 7.98 -4.32 -15.59
CA PHE A 265 7.76 -3.37 -14.50
C PHE A 265 6.87 -2.21 -14.96
N PHE A 266 7.21 -1.55 -16.07
CA PHE A 266 6.38 -0.49 -16.64
C PHE A 266 5.04 -1.02 -17.13
N GLY A 267 5.03 -2.23 -17.69
CA GLY A 267 3.82 -2.95 -18.09
C GLY A 267 2.79 -2.97 -16.97
N TYR A 268 3.16 -3.37 -15.75
CA TYR A 268 2.23 -3.42 -14.62
C TYR A 268 1.50 -2.11 -14.31
N TYR A 269 2.09 -0.95 -14.57
CA TYR A 269 1.47 0.35 -14.31
C TYR A 269 0.67 0.85 -15.51
N VAL A 270 1.24 0.70 -16.70
CA VAL A 270 0.65 1.20 -17.94
C VAL A 270 -0.54 0.34 -18.38
N THR A 271 -0.43 -0.99 -18.26
CA THR A 271 -1.56 -1.88 -18.57
C THR A 271 -2.68 -1.75 -17.55
N ALA A 272 -2.40 -1.36 -16.29
CA ALA A 272 -3.45 -1.13 -15.30
C ALA A 272 -4.43 -0.01 -15.70
N LEU A 273 -3.92 1.07 -16.31
CA LEU A 273 -4.77 2.12 -16.89
C LEU A 273 -5.51 1.61 -18.13
N ASN A 274 -4.82 0.84 -18.98
CA ASN A 274 -5.40 0.28 -20.21
C ASN A 274 -6.55 -0.68 -19.91
N THR A 275 -6.36 -1.58 -18.95
CA THR A 275 -7.37 -2.51 -18.43
C THR A 275 -8.53 -1.75 -17.78
N GLY A 276 -8.27 -0.70 -17.01
CA GLY A 276 -9.36 0.14 -16.48
C GLY A 276 -10.18 0.82 -17.59
N THR A 277 -9.53 1.21 -18.69
CA THR A 277 -10.21 1.81 -19.85
C THR A 277 -11.04 0.77 -20.61
N LEU A 278 -10.50 -0.46 -20.77
CA LEU A 278 -11.25 -1.60 -21.30
C LEU A 278 -12.53 -1.84 -20.51
N TYR A 279 -12.45 -1.87 -19.18
CA TYR A 279 -13.65 -2.08 -18.35
C TYR A 279 -14.68 -0.98 -18.51
N ILE A 280 -14.25 0.27 -18.57
CA ILE A 280 -15.16 1.40 -18.81
C ILE A 280 -15.83 1.28 -20.18
N ARG A 281 -15.09 0.86 -21.21
CA ARG A 281 -15.63 0.68 -22.56
C ARG A 281 -16.69 -0.42 -22.62
N GLU A 282 -16.42 -1.57 -22.00
CA GLU A 282 -17.28 -2.76 -22.10
C GLU A 282 -18.46 -2.74 -21.11
N LEU A 283 -18.25 -2.19 -19.91
CA LEU A 283 -19.28 -2.19 -18.86
C LEU A 283 -19.99 -0.83 -18.70
N GLY A 284 -19.46 0.23 -19.30
CA GLY A 284 -19.90 1.60 -19.05
C GLY A 284 -19.61 2.07 -17.62
N PHE A 285 -20.16 3.23 -17.26
CA PHE A 285 -20.18 3.71 -15.87
C PHE A 285 -21.46 4.50 -15.56
N PRO A 286 -22.00 4.40 -14.32
CA PRO A 286 -21.67 3.38 -13.33
C PRO A 286 -22.07 1.98 -13.84
N SER A 287 -21.26 0.97 -13.55
CA SER A 287 -21.47 -0.40 -14.05
C SER A 287 -22.03 -1.36 -13.00
N ILE A 288 -22.13 -0.91 -11.74
CA ILE A 288 -22.64 -1.70 -10.63
C ILE A 288 -23.66 -0.89 -9.83
N PRO A 289 -24.65 -1.56 -9.20
CA PRO A 289 -25.77 -0.88 -8.55
C PRO A 289 -25.40 -0.18 -7.24
N PHE A 290 -24.33 -0.64 -6.57
CA PHE A 290 -23.86 -0.07 -5.31
C PHE A 290 -22.33 -0.16 -5.22
N PRO A 291 -21.64 0.81 -4.59
CA PRO A 291 -20.17 0.82 -4.52
C PRO A 291 -19.57 -0.49 -4.00
N TYR A 292 -18.75 -1.13 -4.83
CA TYR A 292 -18.04 -2.35 -4.50
C TYR A 292 -16.55 -2.08 -4.38
N TYR A 293 -15.93 -1.43 -5.37
CA TYR A 293 -14.47 -1.32 -5.45
C TYR A 293 -13.91 -0.36 -4.41
N THR A 294 -14.58 0.77 -4.20
CA THR A 294 -14.21 1.77 -3.20
C THR A 294 -14.62 1.35 -1.78
N TRP A 295 -15.41 0.29 -1.63
CA TRP A 295 -15.87 -0.26 -0.36
C TRP A 295 -15.51 -1.75 -0.23
N GLU A 296 -14.46 -2.20 -0.93
CA GLU A 296 -14.10 -3.62 -1.05
C GLU A 296 -13.93 -4.29 0.33
N TRP A 297 -13.31 -3.59 1.28
CA TRP A 297 -13.15 -4.04 2.66
C TRP A 297 -14.47 -4.42 3.33
N LEU A 298 -15.56 -3.69 3.09
CA LEU A 298 -16.86 -3.95 3.72
C LEU A 298 -17.41 -5.31 3.25
N TRP A 299 -17.27 -5.59 1.96
CA TRP A 299 -17.76 -6.81 1.32
C TRP A 299 -16.85 -8.01 1.56
N LYS A 300 -15.57 -7.81 1.87
CA LYS A 300 -14.60 -8.90 2.09
C LYS A 300 -14.33 -9.24 3.55
N ILE A 301 -14.94 -8.53 4.50
CA ILE A 301 -14.86 -8.91 5.92
C ILE A 301 -15.55 -10.27 6.12
N PRO A 302 -14.88 -11.29 6.67
CA PRO A 302 -15.52 -12.56 6.98
C PRO A 302 -16.71 -12.36 7.95
N PRO A 303 -17.88 -13.00 7.72
CA PRO A 303 -18.18 -14.03 6.71
C PRO A 303 -18.68 -13.51 5.34
N GLY A 304 -18.68 -12.20 5.10
CA GLY A 304 -19.41 -11.52 4.02
C GLY A 304 -18.94 -11.72 2.57
N GLY A 305 -18.08 -12.71 2.27
CA GLY A 305 -17.44 -12.85 0.95
C GLY A 305 -18.41 -12.91 -0.26
N GLU A 306 -19.62 -13.43 -0.07
CA GLU A 306 -20.69 -13.45 -1.09
C GLU A 306 -21.82 -12.45 -0.83
N ALA A 307 -21.72 -11.63 0.22
CA ALA A 307 -22.79 -10.73 0.65
C ALA A 307 -23.24 -9.77 -0.45
N TYR A 308 -22.29 -9.24 -1.23
CA TYR A 308 -22.63 -8.34 -2.35
C TYR A 308 -23.45 -9.06 -3.43
N ALA A 309 -23.04 -10.28 -3.80
CA ALA A 309 -23.74 -11.07 -4.80
C ALA A 309 -25.14 -11.48 -4.33
N ASN A 310 -25.29 -11.81 -3.05
CA ASN A 310 -26.58 -12.17 -2.47
C ASN A 310 -27.56 -10.97 -2.40
N VAL A 311 -27.05 -9.76 -2.20
CA VAL A 311 -27.89 -8.54 -2.10
C VAL A 311 -28.24 -7.98 -3.47
N TYR A 312 -27.27 -7.91 -4.39
CA TYR A 312 -27.41 -7.20 -5.67
C TYR A 312 -27.51 -8.11 -6.89
N GLY A 313 -27.36 -9.44 -6.73
CA GLY A 313 -27.42 -10.40 -7.83
C GLY A 313 -26.23 -10.34 -8.80
N VAL A 314 -25.24 -9.48 -8.54
CA VAL A 314 -24.08 -9.24 -9.42
C VAL A 314 -22.81 -9.72 -8.73
N ARG A 315 -21.90 -10.33 -9.51
CA ARG A 315 -20.55 -10.71 -9.06
C ARG A 315 -19.51 -9.80 -9.73
N PRO A 316 -19.11 -8.66 -9.10
CA PRO A 316 -18.26 -7.66 -9.74
C PRO A 316 -16.91 -8.21 -10.23
N MET A 317 -16.26 -9.07 -9.44
CA MET A 317 -15.00 -9.70 -9.83
C MET A 317 -15.19 -10.65 -11.02
N GLY A 318 -16.30 -11.42 -11.06
CA GLY A 318 -16.58 -12.33 -12.17
C GLY A 318 -16.82 -11.61 -13.51
N LEU A 319 -17.43 -10.41 -13.48
CA LEU A 319 -17.59 -9.57 -14.66
C LEU A 319 -16.23 -9.11 -15.20
N LEU A 320 -15.34 -8.63 -14.33
CA LEU A 320 -13.99 -8.20 -14.71
C LEU A 320 -13.15 -9.37 -15.21
N ASP A 321 -13.21 -10.52 -14.52
CA ASP A 321 -12.44 -11.72 -14.87
C ASP A 321 -12.85 -12.27 -16.24
N ASN A 322 -14.13 -12.20 -16.60
CA ASN A 322 -14.62 -12.59 -17.92
C ASN A 322 -14.10 -11.66 -19.03
N ILE A 323 -14.11 -10.35 -18.80
CA ILE A 323 -13.54 -9.37 -19.76
C ILE A 323 -12.03 -9.57 -19.89
N LEU A 324 -11.33 -9.82 -18.79
CA LEU A 324 -9.89 -10.08 -18.80
C LEU A 324 -9.51 -11.35 -19.54
N SER A 325 -10.27 -12.43 -19.37
CA SER A 325 -9.97 -13.71 -20.00
C SER A 325 -10.25 -13.71 -21.50
N THR A 326 -11.17 -12.85 -21.95
CA THR A 326 -11.59 -12.77 -23.36
C THR A 326 -10.86 -11.68 -24.15
N MET A 327 -10.59 -10.52 -23.54
CA MET A 327 -10.08 -9.32 -24.22
C MET A 327 -8.80 -8.73 -23.58
N GLY A 328 -8.45 -9.19 -22.37
CA GLY A 328 -7.30 -8.71 -21.62
C GLY A 328 -6.12 -9.68 -21.60
N ASN A 329 -5.20 -9.42 -20.67
CA ASN A 329 -4.15 -10.37 -20.32
C ASN A 329 -4.29 -10.75 -18.84
N PRO A 330 -4.48 -12.03 -18.50
CA PRO A 330 -4.62 -12.47 -17.11
C PRO A 330 -3.37 -12.22 -16.26
N GLU A 331 -2.18 -12.02 -16.86
CA GLU A 331 -0.98 -11.59 -16.13
C GLU A 331 -1.06 -10.13 -15.64
N PHE A 332 -1.88 -9.30 -16.28
CA PHE A 332 -2.06 -7.86 -16.04
C PHE A 332 -3.51 -7.51 -15.67
N ASN A 333 -4.02 -8.18 -14.63
CA ASN A 333 -5.43 -8.18 -14.25
C ASN A 333 -5.86 -7.05 -13.29
N ASN A 334 -4.95 -6.16 -12.88
CA ASN A 334 -5.27 -5.14 -11.89
C ASN A 334 -5.75 -3.85 -12.59
N PRO A 335 -7.02 -3.44 -12.44
CA PRO A 335 -7.44 -2.11 -12.85
C PRO A 335 -6.78 -1.06 -11.96
N SER A 336 -6.34 0.03 -12.60
CA SER A 336 -5.81 1.19 -11.89
C SER A 336 -6.80 1.69 -10.83
N GLY A 337 -6.29 2.09 -9.66
CA GLY A 337 -7.12 2.68 -8.61
C GLY A 337 -7.78 3.99 -9.03
N LEU A 338 -7.29 4.59 -10.11
CA LEU A 338 -7.86 5.78 -10.71
C LEU A 338 -9.15 5.49 -11.52
N MET A 339 -9.27 4.30 -12.11
CA MET A 339 -10.38 3.93 -12.99
C MET A 339 -11.54 3.26 -12.24
N LEU A 340 -11.24 2.57 -11.14
CA LEU A 340 -12.26 1.84 -10.37
C LEU A 340 -13.43 2.69 -9.85
N PRO A 341 -13.25 3.95 -9.40
CA PRO A 341 -14.36 4.74 -8.89
C PRO A 341 -15.42 5.11 -9.94
N TYR A 342 -15.11 5.03 -11.24
CA TYR A 342 -16.12 5.20 -12.29
C TYR A 342 -17.20 4.14 -12.21
N HIS A 343 -16.81 2.88 -11.95
CA HIS A 343 -17.76 1.78 -11.85
C HIS A 343 -18.74 1.95 -10.68
N ASP A 344 -18.27 2.49 -9.56
CA ASP A 344 -19.06 2.69 -8.35
C ASP A 344 -19.97 3.94 -8.41
N TYR A 345 -19.49 5.05 -8.98
CA TYR A 345 -20.15 6.36 -8.83
C TYR A 345 -20.40 7.12 -10.15
N GLY A 346 -20.05 6.54 -11.29
CA GLY A 346 -20.09 7.23 -12.59
C GLY A 346 -19.04 8.33 -12.70
N PHE A 347 -19.12 9.12 -13.78
CA PHE A 347 -18.13 10.16 -14.07
C PHE A 347 -18.04 11.24 -12.98
N GLY A 348 -19.15 11.91 -12.69
CA GLY A 348 -19.17 13.00 -11.70
C GLY A 348 -18.78 12.54 -10.29
N GLY A 349 -19.32 11.38 -9.87
CA GLY A 349 -19.03 10.82 -8.55
C GLY A 349 -17.58 10.35 -8.40
N ALA A 350 -16.96 9.82 -9.45
CA ALA A 350 -15.54 9.48 -9.45
C ALA A 350 -14.66 10.72 -9.22
N LEU A 351 -14.97 11.85 -9.86
CA LEU A 351 -14.22 13.11 -9.65
C LEU A 351 -14.34 13.62 -8.22
N VAL A 352 -15.56 13.58 -7.64
CA VAL A 352 -15.78 13.95 -6.24
C VAL A 352 -15.01 13.03 -5.30
N TYR A 353 -15.06 11.71 -5.52
CA TYR A 353 -14.30 10.74 -4.75
C TYR A 353 -12.79 11.04 -4.77
N MET A 354 -12.23 11.34 -5.94
CA MET A 354 -10.80 11.66 -6.08
C MET A 354 -10.43 12.97 -5.41
N ALA A 355 -11.27 14.01 -5.54
CA ALA A 355 -11.06 15.28 -4.86
C ALA A 355 -11.08 15.10 -3.33
N LEU A 356 -12.01 14.30 -2.80
CA LEU A 356 -12.06 13.96 -1.37
C LEU A 356 -10.81 13.18 -0.93
N LEU A 357 -10.38 12.19 -1.71
CA LEU A 357 -9.19 11.41 -1.41
C LEU A 357 -7.92 12.28 -1.41
N GLY A 358 -7.80 13.20 -2.37
CA GLY A 358 -6.74 14.20 -2.43
C GLY A 358 -6.77 15.14 -1.21
N TYR A 359 -7.96 15.60 -0.83
CA TYR A 359 -8.16 16.44 0.36
C TYR A 359 -7.73 15.73 1.65
N ILE A 360 -8.18 14.49 1.87
CA ILE A 360 -7.80 13.65 3.02
C ILE A 360 -6.28 13.44 3.04
N SER A 361 -5.67 13.15 1.89
CA SER A 361 -4.21 13.02 1.76
C SER A 361 -3.48 14.28 2.23
N GLY A 362 -3.95 15.45 1.80
CA GLY A 362 -3.41 16.74 2.24
C GLY A 362 -3.59 17.00 3.74
N VAL A 363 -4.73 16.59 4.32
CA VAL A 363 -5.03 16.76 5.75
C VAL A 363 -4.02 15.91 6.54
N LEU A 364 -3.90 14.62 6.20
CA LEU A 364 -2.97 13.70 6.86
C LEU A 364 -1.53 14.21 6.78
N TYR A 365 -1.11 14.75 5.63
CA TYR A 365 0.19 15.36 5.47
C TYR A 365 0.38 16.61 6.35
N ALA A 366 -0.61 17.49 6.44
CA ALA A 366 -0.56 18.66 7.32
C ALA A 366 -0.40 18.24 8.79
N HIS A 367 -1.17 17.25 9.24
CA HIS A 367 -1.05 16.65 10.57
C HIS A 367 0.35 16.03 10.80
N PHE A 368 0.88 15.31 9.81
CA PHE A 368 2.21 14.68 9.87
C PHE A 368 3.35 15.71 9.99
N ARG A 369 3.29 16.78 9.19
CA ARG A 369 4.26 17.89 9.24
C ARG A 369 4.27 18.57 10.61
N ASN A 370 3.08 18.73 11.20
CA ASN A 370 2.90 19.43 12.48
C ASN A 370 3.03 18.53 13.72
N ASN A 371 3.64 17.33 13.61
CA ASN A 371 3.84 16.40 14.74
C ASN A 371 2.55 15.96 15.44
N HIS A 372 1.42 16.00 14.74
CA HIS A 372 0.17 15.52 15.29
C HIS A 372 0.20 13.99 15.35
N THR A 373 -0.20 13.39 16.48
CA THR A 373 -0.18 11.92 16.67
C THR A 373 -0.89 11.20 15.52
N PHE A 374 -2.08 11.66 15.15
CA PHE A 374 -2.85 11.08 14.04
C PHE A 374 -2.07 11.05 12.71
N GLY A 375 -1.45 12.16 12.33
CA GLY A 375 -0.63 12.22 11.11
C GLY A 375 0.61 11.33 11.20
N MET A 376 1.29 11.28 12.35
CA MET A 376 2.46 10.42 12.54
C MET A 376 2.18 8.92 12.40
N LEU A 377 0.95 8.50 12.68
CA LEU A 377 0.54 7.09 12.61
C LEU A 377 -0.12 6.73 11.27
N MET A 378 -1.04 7.58 10.78
CA MET A 378 -1.80 7.30 9.55
C MET A 378 -1.01 7.59 8.28
N TYR A 379 -0.30 8.71 8.24
CA TYR A 379 0.32 9.20 7.02
C TYR A 379 1.35 8.24 6.39
N PRO A 380 2.22 7.57 7.16
CA PRO A 380 3.23 6.68 6.60
C PRO A 380 2.64 5.52 5.78
N ILE A 381 1.55 4.90 6.24
CA ILE A 381 0.88 3.84 5.47
C ILE A 381 -0.01 4.42 4.36
N TRP A 382 -0.59 5.60 4.57
CA TRP A 382 -1.33 6.31 3.52
C TRP A 382 -0.47 6.56 2.27
N MET A 383 0.82 6.86 2.46
CA MET A 383 1.77 7.05 1.36
C MET A 383 2.01 5.79 0.52
N VAL A 384 1.90 4.60 1.10
CA VAL A 384 1.94 3.34 0.33
C VAL A 384 0.75 3.29 -0.63
N GLY A 385 -0.43 3.70 -0.15
CA GLY A 385 -1.62 3.77 -0.99
C GLY A 385 -1.50 4.75 -2.14
N ILE A 386 -0.85 5.89 -1.93
CA ILE A 386 -0.57 6.88 -3.00
C ILE A 386 0.39 6.30 -4.05
N LEU A 387 1.42 5.58 -3.62
CA LEU A 387 2.42 4.98 -4.51
C LEU A 387 1.85 3.82 -5.34
N GLU A 388 0.95 3.03 -4.77
CA GLU A 388 0.33 1.90 -5.47
C GLU A 388 -0.92 2.30 -6.27
N PHE A 389 -1.46 3.49 -6.04
CA PHE A 389 -2.66 3.99 -6.70
C PHE A 389 -2.70 3.82 -8.23
N PRO A 390 -1.60 4.05 -8.98
CA PRO A 390 -1.64 3.88 -10.43
C PRO A 390 -1.89 2.42 -10.84
N ARG A 391 -1.54 1.43 -9.99
CA ARG A 391 -1.72 0.00 -10.27
C ARG A 391 -2.94 -0.60 -9.57
N TYR A 392 -3.30 -0.14 -8.37
CA TYR A 392 -4.27 -0.81 -7.52
C TYR A 392 -4.91 0.17 -6.52
N LEU A 393 -6.23 0.05 -6.28
CA LEU A 393 -6.91 0.83 -5.25
C LEU A 393 -6.61 0.29 -3.85
N TYR A 394 -5.44 0.65 -3.35
CA TYR A 394 -4.93 0.11 -2.09
C TYR A 394 -5.77 0.50 -0.86
N PHE A 395 -6.30 1.73 -0.83
CA PHE A 395 -6.98 2.31 0.33
C PHE A 395 -8.23 1.55 0.79
N THR A 396 -8.84 0.79 -0.10
CA THR A 396 -10.12 0.11 0.15
C THR A 396 -9.94 -1.40 0.24
N SER A 397 -8.70 -1.87 0.03
CA SER A 397 -8.33 -3.28 0.07
C SER A 397 -8.45 -3.87 1.47
N GLY A 398 -8.78 -5.17 1.53
CA GLY A 398 -8.72 -5.95 2.77
C GLY A 398 -7.30 -6.03 3.39
N ARG A 399 -6.25 -5.63 2.67
CA ARG A 399 -4.87 -5.57 3.18
C ARG A 399 -4.65 -4.36 4.08
N PHE A 400 -5.14 -3.20 3.64
CA PHE A 400 -4.95 -1.93 4.33
C PHE A 400 -5.87 -1.79 5.55
N PHE A 401 -7.10 -2.30 5.46
CA PHE A 401 -8.15 -2.09 6.47
C PHE A 401 -7.75 -2.45 7.92
N PRO A 402 -7.20 -3.66 8.22
CA PRO A 402 -6.83 -4.00 9.59
C PRO A 402 -5.80 -3.04 10.20
N CYS A 403 -4.82 -2.61 9.40
CA CYS A 403 -3.78 -1.69 9.85
C CYS A 403 -4.36 -0.31 10.19
N TRP A 404 -5.19 0.24 9.31
CA TRP A 404 -5.91 1.50 9.52
C TRP A 404 -6.72 1.46 10.82
N VAL A 405 -7.45 0.36 11.07
CA VAL A 405 -8.43 0.30 12.18
C VAL A 405 -7.67 0.32 13.49
N VAL A 406 -6.63 -0.51 13.59
CA VAL A 406 -5.77 -0.60 14.77
C VAL A 406 -5.13 0.75 15.09
N LEU A 407 -4.52 1.39 14.10
CA LEU A 407 -3.81 2.63 14.33
C LEU A 407 -4.78 3.78 14.66
N LEU A 408 -5.98 3.78 14.08
CA LEU A 408 -7.04 4.74 14.40
C LEU A 408 -7.56 4.55 15.83
N LEU A 409 -7.93 3.31 16.20
CA LEU A 409 -8.34 2.96 17.57
C LEU A 409 -7.26 3.32 18.58
N PHE A 410 -6.00 2.96 18.30
CA PHE A 410 -4.87 3.31 19.14
C PHE A 410 -4.73 4.84 19.29
N THR A 411 -4.88 5.59 18.21
CA THR A 411 -4.85 7.06 18.26
C THR A 411 -5.98 7.62 19.11
N LEU A 412 -7.20 7.10 18.98
CA LEU A 412 -8.36 7.51 19.78
C LEU A 412 -8.15 7.22 21.27
N VAL A 413 -7.69 6.02 21.60
CA VAL A 413 -7.37 5.61 22.98
C VAL A 413 -6.34 6.54 23.61
N LEU A 414 -5.29 6.91 22.88
CA LEU A 414 -4.30 7.87 23.36
C LEU A 414 -4.90 9.26 23.62
N HIS A 415 -5.74 9.77 22.72
CA HIS A 415 -6.37 11.08 22.88
C HIS A 415 -7.41 11.11 24.00
N TYR A 416 -8.22 10.06 24.13
CA TYR A 416 -9.17 9.90 25.22
C TYR A 416 -8.44 9.87 26.57
N ASN A 417 -7.38 9.07 26.66
CA ASN A 417 -6.57 9.01 27.87
C ASN A 417 -5.88 10.34 28.16
N LYS A 418 -5.49 11.15 27.17
CA LYS A 418 -4.93 12.50 27.41
C LYS A 418 -5.88 13.42 28.19
N ARG A 419 -7.20 13.32 27.96
CA ARG A 419 -8.19 14.09 28.73
C ARG A 419 -8.17 13.66 30.21
N LYS A 420 -8.03 12.36 30.50
CA LYS A 420 -7.84 11.83 31.86
C LYS A 420 -6.42 12.05 32.43
N ILE A 421 -5.39 12.24 31.60
CA ILE A 421 -4.02 12.54 32.03
C ILE A 421 -3.95 13.93 32.68
N LYS A 422 -4.82 14.88 32.31
CA LYS A 422 -4.94 16.16 33.03
C LYS A 422 -5.55 15.99 34.43
N SER A 423 -6.49 15.06 34.61
CA SER A 423 -7.15 14.81 35.90
C SER A 423 -6.38 13.88 36.84
N TRP A 424 -5.26 13.31 36.41
CA TRP A 424 -4.32 12.52 37.23
C TRP A 424 -3.08 13.31 37.66
N ARG A 425 -3.10 14.66 37.54
CA ARG A 425 -2.17 15.50 38.31
C ARG A 425 -2.63 15.44 39.77
N LEU A 426 -1.85 14.69 40.57
CA LEU A 426 -1.89 14.57 42.02
C LEU A 426 -2.63 15.74 42.71
N SER A 427 -3.88 15.50 43.09
CA SER A 427 -4.42 16.08 44.31
C SER A 427 -3.60 15.50 45.47
N GLY A 428 -2.52 16.17 45.86
CA GLY A 428 -1.72 15.74 47.02
C GLY A 428 -0.22 16.00 47.00
N VAL A 429 0.31 16.92 46.20
CA VAL A 429 1.69 17.43 46.43
C VAL A 429 1.70 18.96 46.36
N ASN A 430 1.07 19.59 47.35
CA ASN A 430 1.60 20.83 47.96
C ASN A 430 2.38 20.30 49.17
N ARG A 431 3.72 20.26 49.23
CA ARG A 431 4.64 21.40 49.41
C ARG A 431 4.02 22.55 50.21
N THR A 432 3.84 22.31 51.50
CA THR A 432 4.59 22.96 52.59
C THR A 432 4.62 22.01 53.76
#